data_AF-A0A345BVV2-F1
#
_entry.id   AF-A0A345BVV2-F1
#
_cell.length_a   1.000
_cell.length_b   1.000
_cell.length_c   1.000
_cell.angle_alpha   90.00
_cell.angle_beta   90.00
_cell.angle_gamma   90.00
#
_symmetry.space_group_name_H-M   'P 1'
#
loop_
_entity.id
_entity.type
_entity.pdbx_description
1 polymer ?
#
loop_
_entity_poly.entity_id
_entity_poly.type
_entity_poly.pdbx_seq_one_letter_code
_entity_poly.pdbx_strand_id
1 'polypeptide(L)' 'MVKESGNSDVDVTVNVETTALAYALACYYYADGRLDKKQYETMLREMDHQFENRGFKTSRSAENDRPAQHRPFWLQ' A
#
# COMPACT_ATOMS: atom_id res chain seq x y z
N MET A 1 -29.23 -13.13 25.11
CA MET A 1 -28.77 -12.41 23.90
C MET A 1 -27.75 -11.38 24.32
N VAL A 2 -26.46 -11.66 24.06
CA VAL A 2 -25.38 -10.70 24.29
C VAL A 2 -25.41 -9.74 23.11
N LYS A 3 -25.65 -8.46 23.41
CA LYS A 3 -25.63 -7.36 22.45
C LYS A 3 -24.28 -7.34 21.75
N GLU A 4 -24.31 -7.37 20.42
CA GLU A 4 -23.13 -7.35 19.55
C GLU A 4 -22.26 -6.14 19.91
N SER A 5 -21.10 -6.42 20.51
CA SER A 5 -20.11 -5.40 20.80
C SER A 5 -19.49 -4.98 19.47
N GLY A 6 -19.93 -3.84 18.94
CA GLY A 6 -19.33 -3.15 17.81
C GLY A 6 -17.93 -2.65 18.16
N ASN A 7 -16.96 -3.57 18.20
CA ASN A 7 -15.55 -3.25 18.46
C ASN A 7 -14.59 -4.08 17.58
N SER A 8 -15.10 -4.73 16.53
CA SER A 8 -14.30 -5.62 15.68
C SER A 8 -14.01 -5.04 14.29
N ASP A 9 -14.17 -3.72 14.12
CA ASP A 9 -13.65 -3.00 12.96
C ASP A 9 -12.25 -2.50 13.30
N VAL A 10 -11.29 -3.40 13.17
CA VAL A 10 -9.87 -3.07 13.33
C VAL A 10 -9.32 -2.88 11.93
N ASP A 11 -9.30 -1.62 11.48
CA ASP A 11 -8.60 -1.20 10.27
C ASP A 11 -7.09 -1.35 10.51
N VAL A 12 -6.55 -2.56 10.28
CA VAL A 12 -5.11 -2.77 10.23
C VAL A 12 -4.60 -2.20 8.91
N THR A 13 -4.25 -0.90 8.92
CA THR A 13 -3.53 -0.29 7.80
C THR A 13 -2.09 -0.80 7.81
N VAL A 14 -1.85 -1.95 7.17
CA VAL A 14 -0.51 -2.47 6.93
C VAL A 14 0.13 -1.66 5.80
N ASN A 15 0.72 -0.52 6.15
CA ASN A 15 1.54 0.27 5.23
C ASN A 15 2.94 -0.35 5.13
N VAL A 16 3.02 -1.60 4.66
CA VAL A 16 4.33 -2.17 4.31
C VAL A 16 4.71 -1.53 3.00
N GLU A 17 5.77 -0.72 3.02
CA GLU A 17 6.44 -0.19 1.83
C GLU A 17 7.05 -1.37 1.05
N THR A 18 6.16 -2.17 0.46
CA THR A 18 6.45 -3.45 -0.17
C THR A 18 7.28 -3.21 -1.42
N THR A 19 7.13 -2.02 -2.02
CA THR A 19 7.96 -1.48 -3.09
C THR A 19 9.43 -1.36 -2.67
N ALA A 20 9.72 -0.63 -1.58
CA ALA A 20 11.11 -0.47 -1.11
C ALA A 20 11.75 -1.83 -0.77
N LEU A 21 10.98 -2.73 -0.15
CA LEU A 21 11.44 -4.07 0.19
C LEU A 21 11.73 -4.93 -1.06
N ALA A 22 10.90 -4.81 -2.10
CA ALA A 22 11.12 -5.49 -3.36
C ALA A 22 12.38 -4.99 -4.08
N TYR A 23 12.67 -3.68 -4.08
CA TYR A 23 13.93 -3.16 -4.65
C TYR A 23 15.14 -3.62 -3.84
N ALA A 24 15.06 -3.59 -2.52
CA ALA A 24 16.13 -4.10 -1.65
C ALA A 24 16.45 -5.58 -1.95
N LEU A 25 15.41 -6.40 -2.18
CA LEU A 25 15.57 -7.80 -2.54
C LEU A 25 16.21 -7.98 -3.93
N ALA A 26 15.81 -7.18 -4.92
CA ALA A 26 16.42 -7.18 -6.25
C ALA A 26 17.93 -6.86 -6.16
N CYS A 27 18.29 -5.83 -5.37
CA CYS A 27 19.68 -5.47 -5.11
C CYS A 27 20.47 -6.61 -4.46
N TYR A 28 19.87 -7.27 -3.46
CA TYR A 28 20.50 -8.43 -2.81
C TYR A 28 20.79 -9.55 -3.81
N TYR A 29 19.83 -9.92 -4.66
CA TYR A 29 20.03 -10.99 -5.63
C TYR A 29 21.07 -10.67 -6.71
N TYR A 30 21.20 -9.41 -7.10
CA TYR A 30 22.26 -8.98 -8.00
C TYR A 30 23.64 -9.01 -7.33
N ALA A 31 23.74 -8.53 -6.09
CA ALA A 31 24.99 -8.54 -5.32
C ALA A 31 25.47 -9.96 -4.99
N ASP A 32 24.55 -10.88 -4.71
CA ASP A 32 24.81 -12.31 -4.46
C ASP A 32 25.13 -13.08 -5.76
N GLY A 33 25.05 -12.44 -6.93
CA GLY A 33 25.36 -13.05 -8.23
C GLY A 33 24.30 -14.04 -8.73
N ARG A 34 23.12 -14.08 -8.10
CA ARG A 34 21.99 -14.92 -8.53
C ARG A 34 21.27 -14.36 -9.75
N LEU A 35 21.43 -13.06 -10.01
CA LEU A 35 20.98 -12.39 -11.21
C LEU A 35 22.17 -11.78 -11.94
N ASP A 36 22.22 -11.98 -13.25
CA ASP A 36 23.09 -11.16 -14.10
C ASP A 36 22.51 -9.75 -14.30
N LYS A 37 23.31 -8.84 -14.85
CA LYS A 37 22.91 -7.44 -15.04
C LYS A 37 21.63 -7.30 -15.88
N LYS A 38 21.46 -8.09 -16.94
CA LYS A 38 20.29 -8.04 -17.82
C LYS A 38 19.04 -8.55 -17.11
N GLN A 39 19.18 -9.61 -16.32
CA GLN A 39 18.09 -10.15 -15.50
C GLN A 39 17.67 -9.17 -14.41
N TYR A 40 18.63 -8.52 -13.75
CA TYR A 40 18.37 -7.48 -12.77
C TYR A 40 17.61 -6.28 -13.39
N GLU A 41 18.09 -5.74 -14.50
CA GLU A 41 17.41 -4.64 -15.21
C GLU A 41 15.99 -5.02 -15.66
N THR A 42 15.81 -6.26 -16.12
CA THR A 42 14.48 -6.78 -16.50
C THR A 42 13.56 -6.85 -15.27
N MET A 43 14.07 -7.34 -14.13
CA MET A 43 13.30 -7.42 -12.89
C MET A 43 12.83 -6.04 -12.42
N LEU A 44 13.71 -5.03 -12.47
CA LEU A 44 13.34 -3.66 -12.11
C LEU A 44 12.23 -3.12 -13.01
N ARG A 45 12.35 -3.29 -14.34
CA ARG A 45 11.35 -2.80 -15.29
C ARG A 45 9.98 -3.44 -15.09
N GLU A 46 9.95 -4.75 -14.86
CA GLU A 46 8.69 -5.45 -14.61
C GLU A 46 8.10 -5.09 -13.24
N MET A 47 8.94 -4.81 -12.24
CA MET A 47 8.49 -4.27 -10.95
C MET A 47 7.84 -2.90 -11.11
N ASP A 48 8.49 -1.95 -11.81
CA ASP A 48 7.93 -0.62 -12.09
C ASP A 48 6.55 -0.74 -12.76
N HIS A 49 6.47 -1.56 -13.81
CA HIS A 49 5.23 -1.80 -14.54
C HIS A 49 4.12 -2.39 -13.64
N GLN A 50 4.46 -3.30 -12.73
CA GLN A 50 3.49 -3.88 -11.79
C GLN A 50 3.02 -2.88 -10.73
N PHE A 51 3.90 -1.99 -10.26
CA PHE A 51 3.52 -0.97 -9.28
C PHE A 51 2.63 0.12 -9.90
N GLU A 52 2.92 0.52 -11.14
CA GLU A 52 2.08 1.45 -11.91
C GLU A 52 0.69 0.86 -12.17
N ASN A 53 0.62 -0.40 -12.63
CA ASN A 53 -0.64 -1.05 -12.97
C ASN A 53 -1.53 -1.38 -11.76
N ARG A 54 -0.92 -1.65 -10.60
CA ARG A 54 -1.68 -2.00 -9.38
C ARG A 54 -2.33 -0.78 -8.73
N GLY A 55 -2.07 0.43 -9.23
CA GLY A 55 -2.67 1.65 -8.71
C GLY A 55 -2.49 1.71 -7.19
N PHE A 56 -1.27 1.46 -6.70
CA PHE A 56 -0.89 1.72 -5.31
C PHE A 56 -1.04 3.22 -5.07
N LYS A 57 -2.30 3.64 -4.87
CA LYS A 57 -2.64 4.94 -4.33
C LYS A 57 -2.06 4.90 -2.94
N THR A 58 -0.89 5.50 -2.77
CA THR A 58 -0.41 5.86 -1.44
C THR A 58 -1.61 6.47 -0.73
N SER A 59 -1.95 5.94 0.44
CA SER A 59 -3.13 6.32 1.23
C SER A 59 -3.24 7.84 1.47
N ARG A 60 -2.17 8.59 1.18
CA ARG A 60 -2.09 10.04 1.15
C ARG A 60 -3.12 10.76 0.26
N SER A 61 -3.69 10.11 -0.75
CA SER A 61 -4.70 10.75 -1.62
C SER A 61 -6.15 10.58 -1.15
N ALA A 62 -6.42 9.76 -0.13
CA ALA A 62 -7.79 9.53 0.37
C ALA A 62 -8.24 10.54 1.44
N GLU A 63 -7.36 11.44 1.90
CA GLU A 63 -7.70 12.40 2.97
C GLU A 63 -8.45 13.65 2.46
N ASN A 64 -8.48 13.89 1.14
CA ASN A 64 -9.10 15.09 0.56
C ASN A 64 -10.54 14.90 0.06
N ASP A 65 -11.09 13.68 0.13
CA ASP A 65 -12.46 13.33 -0.32
C ASP A 65 -13.43 13.09 0.85
N ARG A 66 -13.27 13.81 1.96
CA ARG A 66 -14.30 13.83 3.02
C ARG A 66 -15.38 14.86 2.63
N PRO A 67 -16.61 14.45 2.29
CA PRO A 67 -17.70 15.41 2.10
C PRO A 67 -17.93 16.16 3.42
N ALA A 68 -18.17 17.47 3.30
CA ALA A 68 -18.42 18.38 4.42
C ALA A 68 -19.46 17.78 5.38
N GLN A 69 -19.08 17.69 6.65
CA GLN A 69 -19.87 17.10 7.71
C GLN A 69 -21.27 17.74 7.77
N HIS A 70 -22.30 16.94 7.53
CA HIS A 70 -23.69 17.29 7.80
C HIS A 70 -23.84 17.46 9.33
N ARG A 71 -24.20 18.67 9.78
CA ARG A 71 -24.37 18.97 11.20
C ARG A 71 -25.51 18.10 11.78
N PRO A 72 -25.35 17.54 13.00
CA PRO A 72 -26.40 16.74 13.62
C PRO A 72 -27.62 17.60 13.99
N PHE A 73 -28.81 17.01 13.83
CA PHE A 73 -30.13 17.62 14.00
C PHE A 73 -30.43 18.19 15.41
N TRP A 74 -29.62 17.87 16.42
CA TRP A 74 -29.86 18.23 17.83
C TRP A 74 -29.41 19.64 18.24
N LEU A 75 -29.19 20.54 17.27
CA LEU A 75 -28.75 21.92 17.49
C LEU A 75 -29.85 22.94 17.15
N GLN A 76 -31.12 22.58 17.33
CA GLN A 76 -32.26 23.47 17.14
C GLN A 76 -33.26 23.38 18.29
#